data_AF-A0A968U009-F1
#
_entry.id   AF-A0A968U009-F1
#
_cell.length_a   1.000
_cell.length_b   1.000
_cell.length_c   1.000
_cell.angle_alpha   90.00
_cell.angle_beta   90.00
_cell.angle_gamma   90.00
#
_symmetry.space_group_name_H-M   'P 1'
#
loop_
_entity.id
_entity.type
_entity.pdbx_description
1 polymer ?
#
loop_
_entity_poly.entity_id
_entity_poly.type
_entity_poly.pdbx_seq_one_letter_code
_entity_poly.pdbx_strand_id
1 'polypeptide(L)'
;MRWVLTSSVKIAFVFLLLWMIPAQRASAGRLLATGHDADLHCGGSNQQCHFFEVAVRYVRGGAMNPTLPVLILDRLDLDAERALDRAFPPAGSVPREVVDPRSPEFPTLPIDPMKYSAVIVASTACGRCDLNEPGSTPDSDAINARAADFATFFNAGGGILALAGDRYRNVYYGFLPLPVGAVAVSGPFALTPDGIALGFEDSPNGIGASNDINCCQTHNSFVLPGPDSPIRVAELDNAGRAETIFAEGTIIDGEIVPPCLKPIRAKALCTTDGTGDYTLDVAFRNVSGDAVEHLFLVDPPGMTPDYFHFSRPIPPNGVRGLPLVRIAGAAPGPFTFQATLHNSDFEECCIGEITVELPPCDCAQVTSLLPPSCFFRRPRLTAPP
;
A
#
# COMPACT_ATOMS: atom_id res chain seq x y z
N MET A 1 67.29 16.68 -37.78
CA MET A 1 66.57 15.56 -37.13
C MET A 1 65.26 16.09 -36.56
N ARG A 2 64.14 15.80 -37.24
CA ARG A 2 62.79 16.06 -36.75
C ARG A 2 62.11 14.70 -36.62
N TRP A 3 61.70 14.33 -35.41
CA TRP A 3 60.79 13.21 -35.18
C TRP A 3 59.47 13.77 -34.70
N VAL A 4 58.44 13.56 -35.51
CA VAL A 4 57.03 13.71 -35.12
C VAL A 4 56.43 12.32 -35.30
N LEU A 5 56.04 11.69 -34.20
CA LEU A 5 55.22 10.47 -34.20
C LEU A 5 54.00 10.75 -33.33
N THR A 6 52.88 10.92 -34.01
CA THR A 6 51.54 11.12 -33.45
C THR A 6 50.96 9.78 -33.03
N SER A 7 50.71 9.59 -31.73
CA SER A 7 49.95 8.46 -31.21
C SER A 7 48.48 8.85 -31.07
N SER A 8 47.65 8.32 -31.95
CA SER A 8 46.19 8.44 -31.91
C SER A 8 45.62 7.55 -30.80
N VAL A 9 45.21 8.14 -29.68
CA VAL A 9 44.44 7.46 -28.63
C VAL A 9 43.00 7.35 -29.10
N LYS A 10 42.55 6.14 -29.44
CA LYS A 10 41.14 5.83 -29.68
C LYS A 10 40.44 5.69 -28.33
N ILE A 11 39.77 6.76 -27.88
CA ILE A 11 38.86 6.70 -26.73
C ILE A 11 37.60 5.97 -27.20
N ALA A 12 37.45 4.71 -26.77
CA ALA A 12 36.21 3.99 -26.92
C ALA A 12 35.20 4.58 -25.93
N PHE A 13 34.23 5.34 -26.45
CA PHE A 13 33.04 5.75 -25.71
C PHE A 13 32.20 4.50 -25.43
N VAL A 14 32.35 3.94 -24.24
CA VAL A 14 31.38 2.99 -23.68
C VAL A 14 30.14 3.81 -23.33
N PHE A 15 29.12 3.74 -24.18
CA PHE A 15 27.78 4.20 -23.83
C PHE A 15 27.32 3.37 -22.63
N LEU A 16 27.42 3.95 -21.43
CA LEU A 16 26.73 3.48 -20.25
C LEU A 16 25.23 3.62 -20.57
N LEU A 17 24.60 2.54 -21.03
CA LEU A 17 23.14 2.42 -21.00
C LEU A 17 22.77 2.48 -19.52
N LEU A 18 22.48 3.67 -19.00
CA LEU A 18 21.64 3.81 -17.83
C LEU A 18 20.32 3.14 -18.21
N TRP A 19 20.12 1.92 -17.74
CA TRP A 19 18.79 1.35 -17.66
C TRP A 19 18.01 2.33 -16.79
N MET A 20 17.13 3.12 -17.42
CA MET A 20 16.06 3.80 -16.71
C MET A 20 15.23 2.69 -16.09
N ILE A 21 15.58 2.31 -14.86
CA ILE A 21 14.71 1.51 -14.00
C ILE A 21 13.42 2.33 -13.95
N PRO A 22 12.27 1.80 -14.43
CA PRO A 22 11.03 2.53 -14.34
C PRO A 22 10.85 2.94 -12.87
N ALA A 23 10.72 4.25 -12.62
CA ALA A 23 10.45 4.77 -11.30
C ALA A 23 9.28 3.96 -10.71
N GLN A 24 9.52 3.34 -9.56
CA GLN A 24 8.53 2.47 -8.94
C GLN A 24 7.32 3.32 -8.56
N ARG A 25 6.15 2.78 -8.91
CA ARG A 25 4.81 3.29 -8.61
C ARG A 25 4.76 3.60 -7.10
N ALA A 26 4.68 4.85 -6.70
CA ALA A 26 4.44 5.31 -5.33
C ALA A 26 2.94 5.53 -5.08
N SER A 27 2.17 4.45 -4.92
CA SER A 27 0.82 4.50 -4.33
C SER A 27 0.94 4.32 -2.82
N ALA A 28 0.28 5.16 -2.02
CA ALA A 28 0.37 5.01 -0.56
C ALA A 28 -0.18 3.65 -0.10
N GLY A 29 0.67 2.85 0.52
CA GLY A 29 0.31 1.60 1.16
C GLY A 29 -0.43 1.84 2.48
N ARG A 30 -1.08 0.80 3.00
CA ARG A 30 -1.72 0.82 4.32
C ARG A 30 -1.08 -0.18 5.24
N LEU A 31 -0.69 0.28 6.42
CA LEU A 31 -0.04 -0.52 7.43
C LEU A 31 -0.95 -0.62 8.64
N LEU A 32 -1.10 -1.83 9.18
CA LEU A 32 -1.55 -2.04 10.55
C LEU A 32 -0.57 -2.96 11.26
N ALA A 33 -0.04 -2.54 12.39
CA ALA A 33 0.83 -3.34 13.24
C ALA A 33 0.24 -3.41 14.65
N THR A 34 0.28 -4.59 15.27
CA THR A 34 -0.41 -4.81 16.54
C THR A 34 0.32 -5.78 17.46
N GLY A 35 0.14 -5.61 18.77
CA GLY A 35 0.52 -6.58 19.80
C GLY A 35 -0.41 -7.77 19.97
N HIS A 36 -1.54 -7.77 19.25
CA HIS A 36 -2.52 -8.86 19.25
C HIS A 36 -2.07 -10.04 18.37
N ASP A 37 -2.20 -11.24 18.91
CA ASP A 37 -2.16 -12.52 18.19
C ASP A 37 -3.58 -12.91 17.75
N ALA A 38 -4.27 -11.96 17.10
CA ALA A 38 -5.65 -12.13 16.66
C ALA A 38 -5.83 -13.27 15.65
N ASP A 39 -4.77 -13.63 14.93
CA ASP A 39 -4.71 -14.85 14.12
C ASP A 39 -4.83 -16.11 14.99
N LEU A 40 -4.07 -16.24 16.07
CA LEU A 40 -4.14 -17.38 16.98
C LEU A 40 -5.53 -17.47 17.64
N HIS A 41 -6.06 -16.37 18.17
CA HIS A 41 -7.36 -16.38 18.82
C HIS A 41 -8.50 -16.62 17.82
N CYS A 42 -8.43 -16.05 16.63
CA CYS A 42 -9.45 -16.29 15.62
C CYS A 42 -9.35 -17.70 15.07
N GLY A 43 -8.16 -18.11 14.60
CA GLY A 43 -7.85 -19.40 14.01
C GLY A 43 -7.95 -20.58 14.98
N GLY A 44 -7.73 -20.36 16.27
CA GLY A 44 -7.83 -21.35 17.34
C GLY A 44 -9.22 -21.41 17.97
N SER A 45 -9.70 -20.30 18.55
CA SER A 45 -10.89 -20.25 19.41
C SER A 45 -12.07 -19.45 18.88
N ASN A 46 -11.97 -18.87 17.67
CA ASN A 46 -13.00 -18.01 17.07
C ASN A 46 -13.26 -16.73 17.90
N GLN A 47 -12.23 -16.28 18.62
CA GLN A 47 -12.19 -15.00 19.34
C GLN A 47 -11.41 -13.99 18.49
N GLN A 48 -11.66 -12.68 18.62
CA GLN A 48 -10.99 -11.64 17.80
C GLN A 48 -11.10 -11.79 16.26
N CYS A 49 -11.99 -12.64 15.74
CA CYS A 49 -12.18 -12.74 14.29
C CYS A 49 -12.66 -11.43 13.67
N HIS A 50 -13.44 -10.65 14.41
CA HIS A 50 -13.85 -9.32 13.98
C HIS A 50 -12.65 -8.34 13.93
N PHE A 51 -11.79 -8.30 14.96
CA PHE A 51 -10.50 -7.58 14.89
C PHE A 51 -9.71 -7.97 13.62
N PHE A 52 -9.50 -9.27 13.40
CA PHE A 52 -8.74 -9.77 12.26
C PHE A 52 -9.40 -9.36 10.92
N GLU A 53 -10.73 -9.44 10.85
CA GLU A 53 -11.50 -8.99 9.69
C GLU A 53 -11.29 -7.49 9.39
N VAL A 54 -11.44 -6.63 10.40
CA VAL A 54 -11.27 -5.18 10.31
C VAL A 54 -9.84 -4.85 9.85
N ALA A 55 -8.84 -5.48 10.47
CA ALA A 55 -7.44 -5.28 10.12
C ALA A 55 -7.15 -5.68 8.66
N VAL A 56 -7.60 -6.86 8.22
CA VAL A 56 -7.41 -7.34 6.84
C VAL A 56 -8.14 -6.45 5.83
N ARG A 57 -9.38 -6.03 6.13
CA ARG A 57 -10.14 -5.10 5.27
C ARG A 57 -9.42 -3.76 5.14
N TYR A 58 -8.89 -3.22 6.24
CA TYR A 58 -8.18 -1.95 6.24
C TYR A 58 -6.96 -1.99 5.30
N VAL A 59 -6.04 -2.95 5.51
CA VAL A 59 -4.78 -3.02 4.76
C VAL A 59 -5.01 -3.31 3.28
N ARG A 60 -5.96 -4.19 2.94
CA ARG A 60 -6.30 -4.49 1.54
C ARG A 60 -7.02 -3.34 0.85
N GLY A 61 -7.80 -2.55 1.60
CA GLY A 61 -8.58 -1.45 1.04
C GLY A 61 -7.76 -0.29 0.48
N GLY A 62 -6.45 -0.26 0.75
CA GLY A 62 -5.51 0.69 0.15
C GLY A 62 -4.92 0.23 -1.19
N ALA A 63 -5.03 -1.06 -1.51
CA ALA A 63 -4.45 -1.63 -2.71
C ALA A 63 -5.17 -1.17 -3.99
N MET A 64 -4.40 -1.07 -5.08
CA MET A 64 -4.93 -0.75 -6.41
C MET A 64 -6.07 -1.69 -6.83
N ASN A 65 -5.95 -2.97 -6.48
CA ASN A 65 -7.02 -3.94 -6.60
C ASN A 65 -7.18 -4.74 -5.29
N PRO A 66 -8.12 -4.34 -4.41
CA PRO A 66 -8.35 -5.02 -3.14
C PRO A 66 -8.79 -6.49 -3.28
N THR A 67 -9.23 -6.93 -4.48
CA THR A 67 -9.67 -8.31 -4.71
C THR A 67 -8.52 -9.26 -5.06
N LEU A 68 -7.29 -8.75 -5.25
CA LEU A 68 -6.11 -9.59 -5.42
C LEU A 68 -5.86 -10.46 -4.18
N PRO A 69 -5.17 -11.61 -4.34
CA PRO A 69 -4.78 -12.45 -3.21
C PRO A 69 -4.04 -11.71 -2.10
N VAL A 70 -4.08 -12.24 -0.88
CA VAL A 70 -3.14 -11.85 0.18
C VAL A 70 -1.96 -12.83 0.21
N LEU A 71 -0.75 -12.34 0.44
CA LEU A 71 0.39 -13.18 0.78
C LEU A 71 0.41 -13.35 2.30
N ILE A 72 0.35 -14.58 2.80
CA ILE A 72 0.39 -14.89 4.23
C ILE A 72 1.74 -15.50 4.54
N LEU A 73 2.50 -14.85 5.43
CA LEU A 73 3.77 -15.35 5.95
C LEU A 73 3.51 -16.03 7.29
N ASP A 74 3.46 -17.35 7.23
CA ASP A 74 2.90 -18.21 8.26
C ASP A 74 3.51 -19.61 8.14
N ARG A 75 3.62 -20.35 9.24
CA ARG A 75 4.30 -21.64 9.32
C ARG A 75 3.63 -22.47 10.41
N LEU A 76 3.82 -23.80 10.40
CA LEU A 76 3.32 -24.72 11.42
C LEU A 76 1.80 -24.85 11.43
N ASP A 77 1.13 -24.19 12.38
CA ASP A 77 -0.27 -24.41 12.65
C ASP A 77 -1.12 -23.59 11.66
N LEU A 78 -0.57 -22.56 11.00
CA LEU A 78 -1.27 -21.77 9.98
C LEU A 78 -2.47 -21.01 10.57
N ASP A 79 -2.28 -20.40 11.75
CA ASP A 79 -3.34 -19.67 12.43
C ASP A 79 -3.83 -18.48 11.61
N ALA A 80 -2.97 -17.78 10.87
CA ALA A 80 -3.41 -16.65 10.05
C ALA A 80 -4.26 -17.09 8.86
N GLU A 81 -3.95 -18.24 8.23
CA GLU A 81 -4.82 -18.80 7.19
C GLU A 81 -6.18 -19.21 7.75
N ARG A 82 -6.21 -19.91 8.89
CA ARG A 82 -7.46 -20.32 9.55
C ARG A 82 -8.28 -19.13 10.02
N ALA A 83 -7.62 -18.11 10.56
CA ALA A 83 -8.26 -16.87 10.99
C ALA A 83 -8.93 -16.18 9.80
N LEU A 84 -8.26 -16.16 8.64
CA LEU A 84 -8.82 -15.59 7.41
C LEU A 84 -10.09 -16.33 6.97
N ASP A 85 -10.14 -17.65 7.07
CA ASP A 85 -11.34 -18.43 6.75
C ASP A 85 -12.51 -18.21 7.71
N ARG A 86 -12.22 -18.01 9.00
CA ARG A 86 -13.25 -17.76 10.01
C ARG A 86 -13.77 -16.32 9.96
N ALA A 87 -12.88 -15.36 9.74
CA ALA A 87 -13.21 -13.94 9.60
C ALA A 87 -13.97 -13.63 8.30
N PHE A 88 -13.75 -14.40 7.22
CA PHE A 88 -14.38 -14.18 5.92
C PHE A 88 -15.13 -15.42 5.41
N PRO A 89 -16.30 -15.76 5.98
CA PRO A 89 -17.08 -16.90 5.54
C PRO A 89 -17.75 -16.65 4.16
N PRO A 90 -17.88 -17.68 3.31
CA PRO A 90 -17.35 -19.03 3.49
C PRO A 90 -15.81 -19.09 3.40
N ALA A 91 -15.19 -20.09 4.03
CA ALA A 91 -13.77 -20.39 3.86
C ALA A 91 -13.38 -20.37 2.36
N GLY A 92 -12.21 -19.79 2.06
CA GLY A 92 -11.79 -19.52 0.68
C GLY A 92 -12.21 -18.15 0.11
N SER A 93 -13.07 -17.36 0.77
CA SER A 93 -13.60 -16.10 0.20
C SER A 93 -12.54 -15.04 -0.11
N VAL A 94 -11.45 -15.03 0.65
CA VAL A 94 -10.28 -14.20 0.36
C VAL A 94 -9.25 -15.06 -0.38
N PRO A 95 -8.90 -14.76 -1.65
CA PRO A 95 -7.81 -15.47 -2.32
C PRO A 95 -6.51 -15.26 -1.55
N ARG A 96 -5.65 -16.28 -1.47
CA ARG A 96 -4.42 -16.21 -0.69
C ARG A 96 -3.31 -17.12 -1.23
N GLU A 97 -2.09 -16.79 -0.87
CA GLU A 97 -0.89 -17.64 -1.01
C GLU A 97 -0.20 -17.69 0.35
N VAL A 98 -0.03 -18.88 0.91
CA VAL A 98 0.64 -19.08 2.21
C VAL A 98 2.07 -19.53 1.97
N VAL A 99 3.03 -18.87 2.60
CA VAL A 99 4.46 -19.12 2.41
C VAL A 99 5.16 -19.20 3.76
N ASP A 100 5.87 -20.31 3.98
CA ASP A 100 6.78 -20.47 5.11
C ASP A 100 8.00 -19.56 4.89
N PRO A 101 8.31 -18.62 5.80
CA PRO A 101 9.46 -17.73 5.67
C PRO A 101 10.82 -18.45 5.58
N ARG A 102 10.91 -19.72 6.00
CA ARG A 102 12.14 -20.55 5.90
C ARG A 102 12.21 -21.36 4.62
N SER A 103 11.16 -21.36 3.82
CA SER A 103 11.15 -22.12 2.58
C SER A 103 12.22 -21.57 1.62
N PRO A 104 12.84 -22.43 0.77
CA PRO A 104 13.82 -21.97 -0.20
C PRO A 104 13.23 -21.03 -1.26
N GLU A 105 11.91 -21.00 -1.42
CA GLU A 105 11.20 -20.11 -2.34
C GLU A 105 11.10 -18.68 -1.80
N PHE A 106 10.89 -18.50 -0.49
CA PHE A 106 10.64 -17.19 0.11
C PHE A 106 11.69 -16.13 -0.21
N PRO A 107 13.02 -16.39 -0.19
CA PRO A 107 14.03 -15.38 -0.52
C PRO A 107 13.93 -14.81 -1.94
N THR A 108 13.28 -15.51 -2.85
CA THR A 108 13.16 -15.11 -4.27
C THR A 108 11.73 -14.82 -4.71
N LEU A 109 10.75 -15.04 -3.81
CA LEU A 109 9.35 -14.77 -4.08
C LEU A 109 9.14 -13.26 -4.36
N PRO A 110 8.58 -12.89 -5.52
CA PRO A 110 8.21 -11.49 -5.78
C PRO A 110 7.06 -11.07 -4.85
N ILE A 111 7.25 -9.99 -4.10
CA ILE A 111 6.21 -9.35 -3.29
C ILE A 111 5.71 -8.14 -4.09
N ASP A 112 4.71 -8.37 -4.96
CA ASP A 112 4.29 -7.42 -6.00
C ASP A 112 2.82 -7.00 -5.78
N PRO A 113 2.49 -5.68 -5.76
CA PRO A 113 1.11 -5.19 -5.64
C PRO A 113 0.20 -5.56 -6.82
N MET A 114 0.75 -6.00 -7.95
CA MET A 114 -0.01 -6.56 -9.07
C MET A 114 -0.45 -8.01 -8.82
N LYS A 115 0.24 -8.71 -7.91
CA LYS A 115 -0.08 -10.08 -7.52
C LYS A 115 -0.86 -10.12 -6.21
N TYR A 116 -0.53 -9.26 -5.25
CA TYR A 116 -1.13 -9.27 -3.92
C TYR A 116 -1.75 -7.93 -3.53
N SER A 117 -2.89 -7.97 -2.85
CA SER A 117 -3.51 -6.78 -2.24
C SER A 117 -2.88 -6.44 -0.88
N ALA A 118 -2.41 -7.44 -0.15
CA ALA A 118 -1.71 -7.24 1.12
C ALA A 118 -0.76 -8.39 1.45
N VAL A 119 0.18 -8.13 2.35
CA VAL A 119 0.95 -9.14 3.08
C VAL A 119 0.45 -9.20 4.53
N ILE A 120 0.19 -10.40 5.01
CA ILE A 120 -0.14 -10.68 6.42
C ILE A 120 1.03 -11.45 7.01
N VAL A 121 1.62 -10.93 8.09
CA VAL A 121 2.68 -11.61 8.84
C VAL A 121 2.05 -12.17 10.12
N ALA A 122 2.03 -13.50 10.24
CA ALA A 122 1.44 -14.22 11.37
C ALA A 122 2.15 -13.89 12.69
N SER A 123 1.47 -14.09 13.81
CA SER A 123 2.01 -13.78 15.12
C SER A 123 3.06 -14.79 15.58
N THR A 124 3.84 -14.35 16.57
CA THR A 124 4.81 -15.16 17.31
C THR A 124 4.27 -15.49 18.71
N ALA A 125 3.08 -16.09 18.85
CA ALA A 125 2.48 -16.31 20.18
C ALA A 125 2.71 -17.72 20.76
N CYS A 126 3.22 -17.73 22.00
CA CYS A 126 3.84 -18.88 22.64
C CYS A 126 2.88 -19.90 23.24
N GLY A 127 2.67 -20.97 22.47
CA GLY A 127 2.03 -22.21 22.89
C GLY A 127 1.99 -23.23 21.75
N ARG A 128 1.94 -22.71 20.51
CA ARG A 128 1.93 -23.41 19.22
C ARG A 128 2.40 -22.48 18.07
N CYS A 129 3.39 -21.61 18.30
CA CYS A 129 3.68 -20.45 17.44
C CYS A 129 3.79 -20.81 15.96
N ASP A 130 3.21 -19.97 15.09
CA ASP A 130 3.50 -20.05 13.67
C ASP A 130 4.92 -19.52 13.38
N LEU A 131 5.20 -18.29 13.84
CA LEU A 131 6.52 -17.67 13.66
C LEU A 131 7.42 -17.81 14.89
N ASN A 132 8.67 -18.16 14.62
CA ASN A 132 9.81 -18.34 15.52
C ASN A 132 9.67 -19.48 16.53
N GLU A 133 10.80 -19.96 17.05
CA GLU A 133 10.84 -21.06 18.03
C GLU A 133 11.37 -20.54 19.36
N PRO A 134 11.13 -21.22 20.50
CA PRO A 134 11.75 -20.84 21.77
C PRO A 134 13.28 -20.72 21.66
N GLY A 135 13.82 -19.53 21.98
CA GLY A 135 15.25 -19.22 21.94
C GLY A 135 15.83 -18.76 20.60
N SER A 136 15.07 -18.67 19.51
CA SER A 136 15.60 -18.25 18.19
C SER A 136 14.57 -17.49 17.36
N THR A 137 15.03 -16.68 16.40
CA THR A 137 14.18 -15.82 15.52
C THR A 137 14.35 -16.05 14.01
N PRO A 138 14.56 -17.29 13.51
CA PRO A 138 14.89 -17.50 12.09
C PRO A 138 13.79 -17.08 11.12
N ASP A 139 12.52 -17.09 11.52
CA ASP A 139 11.41 -16.63 10.66
C ASP A 139 11.45 -15.10 10.53
N SER A 140 11.57 -14.40 11.66
CA SER A 140 11.74 -12.94 11.65
C SER A 140 13.02 -12.52 10.95
N ASP A 141 14.13 -13.25 11.10
CA ASP A 141 15.39 -12.95 10.40
C ASP A 141 15.22 -13.06 8.87
N ALA A 142 14.51 -14.09 8.39
CA ALA A 142 14.21 -14.27 6.97
C ALA A 142 13.30 -13.16 6.43
N ILE A 143 12.25 -12.78 7.18
CA ILE A 143 11.33 -11.70 6.81
C ILE A 143 12.08 -10.35 6.79
N ASN A 144 12.89 -10.06 7.81
CA ASN A 144 13.69 -8.84 7.92
C ASN A 144 14.74 -8.72 6.79
N ALA A 145 15.29 -9.83 6.31
CA ALA A 145 16.19 -9.84 5.16
C ALA A 145 15.51 -9.34 3.87
N ARG A 146 14.18 -9.34 3.81
CA ARG A 146 13.35 -8.84 2.70
C ARG A 146 12.81 -7.42 2.94
N ALA A 147 13.27 -6.67 3.94
CA ALA A 147 12.72 -5.35 4.31
C ALA A 147 12.61 -4.37 3.12
N ALA A 148 13.59 -4.37 2.20
CA ALA A 148 13.55 -3.53 1.00
C ALA A 148 12.40 -3.89 0.04
N ASP A 149 12.03 -5.17 -0.05
CA ASP A 149 10.91 -5.63 -0.87
C ASP A 149 9.58 -5.29 -0.22
N PHE A 150 9.47 -5.36 1.12
CA PHE A 150 8.30 -4.85 1.83
C PHE A 150 8.11 -3.35 1.63
N ALA A 151 9.19 -2.58 1.71
CA ALA A 151 9.14 -1.14 1.43
C ALA A 151 8.70 -0.86 -0.02
N THR A 152 9.27 -1.60 -0.99
CA THR A 152 8.86 -1.51 -2.40
C THR A 152 7.37 -1.84 -2.59
N PHE A 153 6.91 -2.95 -2.00
CA PHE A 153 5.52 -3.39 -2.07
C PHE A 153 4.55 -2.37 -1.45
N PHE A 154 4.88 -1.89 -0.25
CA PHE A 154 4.12 -0.87 0.46
C PHE A 154 4.05 0.44 -0.33
N ASN A 155 5.20 0.90 -0.84
CA ASN A 155 5.29 2.10 -1.67
C ASN A 155 4.49 1.95 -2.94
N ALA A 156 4.30 0.74 -3.45
CA ALA A 156 3.49 0.49 -4.63
C ALA A 156 2.01 0.20 -4.33
N GLY A 157 1.54 0.60 -3.15
CA GLY A 157 0.14 0.55 -2.72
C GLY A 157 -0.24 -0.74 -2.01
N GLY A 158 0.70 -1.65 -1.79
CA GLY A 158 0.46 -2.89 -1.08
C GLY A 158 0.13 -2.66 0.41
N GLY A 159 -0.83 -3.39 0.95
CA GLY A 159 -1.16 -3.36 2.37
C GLY A 159 -0.28 -4.27 3.22
N ILE A 160 0.07 -3.90 4.45
CA ILE A 160 0.80 -4.78 5.38
C ILE A 160 0.04 -4.90 6.69
N LEU A 161 -0.25 -6.13 7.11
CA LEU A 161 -0.71 -6.46 8.45
C LEU A 161 0.41 -7.22 9.18
N ALA A 162 0.93 -6.64 10.25
CA ALA A 162 1.92 -7.27 11.13
C ALA A 162 1.29 -7.54 12.50
N LEU A 163 1.16 -8.82 12.87
CA LEU A 163 0.55 -9.22 14.15
C LEU A 163 1.60 -9.19 15.27
N ALA A 164 1.38 -9.94 16.36
CA ALA A 164 2.23 -9.87 17.55
C ALA A 164 3.63 -10.51 17.38
N GLY A 165 4.66 -9.86 17.91
CA GLY A 165 6.03 -10.43 18.02
C GLY A 165 6.37 -11.08 19.36
N ASP A 166 5.50 -10.91 20.37
CA ASP A 166 5.63 -11.44 21.74
C ASP A 166 7.01 -11.21 22.37
N ARG A 167 7.70 -12.29 22.78
CA ARG A 167 9.01 -12.23 23.42
C ARG A 167 10.13 -11.81 22.47
N TYR A 168 9.88 -11.84 21.16
CA TYR A 168 10.84 -11.42 20.11
C TYR A 168 10.45 -10.09 19.45
N ARG A 169 9.60 -9.30 20.11
CA ARG A 169 9.18 -7.97 19.66
C ARG A 169 10.32 -7.03 19.22
N ASN A 170 11.55 -7.23 19.71
CA ASN A 170 12.73 -6.46 19.31
C ASN A 170 13.31 -6.83 17.93
N VAL A 171 12.92 -7.97 17.36
CA VAL A 171 13.35 -8.44 16.03
C VAL A 171 12.16 -8.54 15.08
N TYR A 172 10.98 -8.93 15.58
CA TYR A 172 9.83 -9.28 14.77
C TYR A 172 9.42 -8.22 13.73
N TYR A 173 9.37 -6.94 14.11
CA TYR A 173 8.94 -5.86 13.21
C TYR A 173 10.06 -5.25 12.35
N GLY A 174 11.26 -5.84 12.32
CA GLY A 174 12.44 -5.27 11.66
C GLY A 174 12.31 -5.09 10.13
N PHE A 175 11.30 -5.69 9.51
CA PHE A 175 10.97 -5.54 8.10
C PHE A 175 10.16 -4.27 7.79
N LEU A 176 9.76 -3.53 8.83
CA LEU A 176 9.04 -2.27 8.73
C LEU A 176 9.84 -1.13 9.36
N PRO A 177 9.80 0.07 8.76
CA PRO A 177 10.35 1.28 9.36
C PRO A 177 9.41 1.83 10.45
N LEU A 178 9.17 1.04 11.50
CA LEU A 178 8.40 1.52 12.65
C LEU A 178 9.32 2.36 13.54
N PRO A 179 9.09 3.69 13.68
CA PRO A 179 9.86 4.54 14.59
C PRO A 179 9.58 4.21 16.06
N VAL A 180 8.55 3.40 16.31
CA VAL A 180 8.08 3.03 17.64
C VAL A 180 8.53 1.62 17.98
N GLY A 181 9.57 1.53 18.82
CA GLY A 181 10.07 0.23 19.29
C GLY A 181 9.00 -0.53 20.07
N ALA A 182 8.93 -1.84 19.86
CA ALA A 182 7.98 -2.69 20.57
C ALA A 182 8.45 -2.97 22.02
N VAL A 183 7.53 -2.88 22.96
CA VAL A 183 7.73 -2.95 24.41
C VAL A 183 6.76 -3.94 25.04
N ALA A 184 7.02 -4.36 26.28
CA ALA A 184 6.12 -5.27 26.99
C ALA A 184 4.77 -4.59 27.24
N VAL A 185 3.67 -5.27 26.92
CA VAL A 185 2.32 -4.73 27.07
C VAL A 185 1.83 -4.66 28.51
N SER A 186 0.86 -3.78 28.80
CA SER A 186 0.12 -3.75 30.07
C SER A 186 -1.39 -3.59 29.84
N GLY A 187 -2.18 -4.66 29.99
CA GLY A 187 -3.65 -4.56 29.94
C GLY A 187 -4.27 -3.85 31.17
N PRO A 188 -5.58 -3.51 31.13
CA PRO A 188 -6.50 -3.67 30.00
C PRO A 188 -6.22 -2.64 28.87
N PHE A 189 -6.98 -2.75 27.80
CA PHE A 189 -6.84 -1.94 26.59
C PHE A 189 -8.01 -1.00 26.39
N ALA A 190 -7.78 0.07 25.63
CA ALA A 190 -8.82 1.03 25.26
C ALA A 190 -8.68 1.44 23.78
N LEU A 191 -9.80 1.42 23.04
CA LEU A 191 -9.85 1.98 21.69
C LEU A 191 -9.71 3.50 21.72
N THR A 192 -8.95 4.03 20.78
CA THR A 192 -8.96 5.45 20.48
C THR A 192 -10.14 5.80 19.55
N PRO A 193 -10.48 7.08 19.35
CA PRO A 193 -11.44 7.48 18.32
C PRO A 193 -11.08 6.98 16.92
N ASP A 194 -9.78 6.91 16.62
CA ASP A 194 -9.26 6.39 15.36
C ASP A 194 -9.50 4.89 15.22
N GLY A 195 -9.29 4.10 16.28
CA GLY A 195 -9.58 2.66 16.28
C GLY A 195 -11.07 2.35 16.08
N ILE A 196 -11.95 3.12 16.73
CA ILE A 196 -13.40 3.05 16.51
C ILE A 196 -13.74 3.40 15.06
N ALA A 197 -13.09 4.42 14.48
CA ALA A 197 -13.31 4.84 13.10
C ALA A 197 -12.84 3.80 12.05
N LEU A 198 -11.85 2.97 12.39
CA LEU A 198 -11.48 1.80 11.58
C LEU A 198 -12.55 0.70 11.61
N GLY A 199 -13.35 0.68 12.66
CA GLY A 199 -14.41 -0.31 12.88
C GLY A 199 -14.11 -1.31 13.99
N PHE A 200 -13.07 -1.12 14.81
CA PHE A 200 -12.85 -1.97 15.97
C PHE A 200 -13.93 -1.74 17.04
N GLU A 201 -14.28 -2.81 17.75
CA GLU A 201 -15.33 -2.85 18.78
C GLU A 201 -14.81 -3.47 20.09
N ASP A 202 -15.33 -3.01 21.22
CA ASP A 202 -14.93 -3.53 22.54
C ASP A 202 -16.12 -3.60 23.50
N SER A 203 -16.92 -4.65 23.34
CA SER A 203 -18.17 -4.88 24.07
C SER A 203 -18.03 -4.99 25.61
N PRO A 204 -16.91 -5.45 26.22
CA PRO A 204 -16.72 -5.39 27.67
C PRO A 204 -16.72 -3.96 28.22
N ASN A 205 -16.30 -2.99 27.40
CA ASN A 205 -16.27 -1.57 27.74
C ASN A 205 -17.44 -0.78 27.12
N GLY A 206 -18.41 -1.47 26.53
CA GLY A 206 -19.68 -0.91 26.07
C GLY A 206 -19.71 -0.35 24.66
N ILE A 207 -18.73 -0.65 23.80
CA ILE A 207 -18.71 -0.24 22.38
C ILE A 207 -18.89 -1.47 21.49
N GLY A 208 -19.94 -1.50 20.67
CA GLY A 208 -20.16 -2.58 19.70
C GLY A 208 -20.60 -3.91 20.31
N ALA A 209 -20.64 -4.95 19.48
CA ALA A 209 -21.05 -6.31 19.83
C ALA A 209 -19.86 -7.27 20.02
N SER A 210 -18.71 -6.95 19.43
CA SER A 210 -17.48 -7.76 19.50
C SER A 210 -16.54 -7.28 20.61
N ASN A 211 -15.73 -8.19 21.13
CA ASN A 211 -14.67 -7.90 22.09
C ASN A 211 -13.33 -8.05 21.36
N ASP A 212 -12.94 -7.02 20.60
CA ASP A 212 -11.76 -7.10 19.73
C ASP A 212 -10.46 -7.00 20.52
N ILE A 213 -10.44 -6.24 21.62
CA ILE A 213 -9.18 -5.84 22.26
C ILE A 213 -9.01 -6.35 23.70
N ASN A 214 -10.07 -6.74 24.41
CA ASN A 214 -9.97 -7.13 25.83
C ASN A 214 -10.39 -8.59 26.11
N CYS A 215 -10.63 -9.42 25.09
CA CYS A 215 -11.04 -10.82 25.31
C CYS A 215 -9.89 -11.72 25.76
N CYS A 216 -8.69 -11.36 25.34
CA CYS A 216 -7.62 -12.31 25.11
C CYS A 216 -6.27 -11.70 25.48
N GLN A 217 -5.28 -12.57 25.68
CA GLN A 217 -3.92 -12.12 26.00
C GLN A 217 -3.31 -11.43 24.79
N THR A 218 -2.61 -10.33 25.02
CA THR A 218 -1.77 -9.67 24.03
C THR A 218 -0.32 -9.68 24.51
N HIS A 219 0.64 -9.33 23.63
CA HIS A 219 2.04 -9.61 23.93
C HIS A 219 3.00 -8.42 23.82
N ASN A 220 2.67 -7.37 23.06
CA ASN A 220 3.56 -6.22 22.94
C ASN A 220 2.84 -4.91 22.58
N SER A 221 3.20 -3.82 23.24
CA SER A 221 2.81 -2.48 22.80
C SER A 221 3.94 -1.83 22.04
N PHE A 222 3.71 -0.61 21.57
CA PHE A 222 4.65 0.27 20.90
C PHE A 222 4.79 1.55 21.71
N VAL A 223 5.97 2.17 21.67
CA VAL A 223 6.13 3.55 22.13
C VAL A 223 5.12 4.45 21.40
N LEU A 224 4.57 5.47 22.06
CA LEU A 224 3.66 6.37 21.37
C LEU A 224 4.37 7.09 20.22
N PRO A 225 3.77 7.16 19.03
CA PRO A 225 4.29 7.98 17.96
C PRO A 225 4.27 9.46 18.36
N GLY A 226 5.21 10.24 17.80
CA GLY A 226 5.25 11.69 18.00
C GLY A 226 4.00 12.38 17.42
N PRO A 227 3.68 13.62 17.85
CA PRO A 227 2.47 14.33 17.42
C PRO A 227 2.38 14.57 15.91
N ASP A 228 3.53 14.70 15.23
CA ASP A 228 3.61 14.91 13.78
C ASP A 228 3.82 13.60 13.01
N SER A 229 3.81 12.45 13.69
CA SER A 229 3.99 11.16 13.04
C SER A 229 2.76 10.82 12.19
N PRO A 230 2.95 10.27 10.97
CA PRO A 230 1.83 9.74 10.19
C PRO A 230 1.29 8.43 10.73
N ILE A 231 1.95 7.84 11.74
CA ILE A 231 1.49 6.66 12.43
C ILE A 231 0.46 7.07 13.47
N ARG A 232 -0.75 6.55 13.31
CA ARG A 232 -1.86 6.75 14.22
C ARG A 232 -2.03 5.56 15.15
N VAL A 233 -2.68 5.80 16.27
CA VAL A 233 -2.90 4.81 17.32
C VAL A 233 -4.37 4.41 17.31
N ALA A 234 -4.66 3.13 17.10
CA ALA A 234 -6.02 2.59 17.15
C ALA A 234 -6.41 2.17 18.57
N GLU A 235 -5.42 1.82 19.40
CA GLU A 235 -5.62 1.21 20.70
C GLU A 235 -4.49 1.56 21.66
N LEU A 236 -4.82 1.80 22.92
CA LEU A 236 -3.88 2.06 24.00
C LEU A 236 -3.89 0.94 25.03
N ASP A 237 -2.72 0.62 25.57
CA ASP A 237 -2.56 -0.19 26.78
C ASP A 237 -2.78 0.67 28.06
N ASN A 238 -2.85 0.04 29.22
CA ASN A 238 -3.07 0.70 30.52
C ASN A 238 -1.87 1.55 30.98
N ALA A 239 -0.71 1.43 30.34
CA ALA A 239 0.44 2.30 30.55
C ALA A 239 0.45 3.50 29.57
N GLY A 240 -0.60 3.66 28.76
CA GLY A 240 -0.73 4.75 27.79
C GLY A 240 0.13 4.58 26.54
N ARG A 241 0.55 3.35 26.23
CA ARG A 241 1.33 3.00 25.04
C ARG A 241 0.40 2.47 23.95
N ALA A 242 0.82 2.55 22.69
CA ALA A 242 -0.01 2.08 21.59
C ALA A 242 0.04 0.55 21.50
N GLU A 243 -1.08 -0.17 21.58
CA GLU A 243 -1.09 -1.62 21.35
C GLU A 243 -1.26 -1.93 19.85
N THR A 244 -2.10 -1.15 19.18
CA THR A 244 -2.34 -1.24 17.75
C THR A 244 -2.09 0.11 17.10
N ILE A 245 -1.22 0.13 16.09
CA ILE A 245 -0.87 1.29 15.29
C ILE A 245 -1.22 1.06 13.83
N PHE A 246 -1.45 2.14 13.10
CA PHE A 246 -1.77 2.08 11.68
C PHE A 246 -1.33 3.34 10.95
N ALA A 247 -1.07 3.21 9.65
CA ALA A 247 -0.64 4.31 8.80
C ALA A 247 -1.11 4.12 7.36
N GLU A 248 -1.23 5.23 6.64
CA GLU A 248 -1.34 5.25 5.18
C GLU A 248 -0.20 6.14 4.69
N GLY A 249 0.59 5.69 3.71
CA GLY A 249 1.78 6.44 3.31
C GLY A 249 2.72 5.72 2.35
N THR A 250 3.90 6.30 2.18
CA THR A 250 5.05 5.68 1.52
C THR A 250 6.23 5.68 2.49
N ILE A 251 7.19 4.80 2.27
CA ILE A 251 8.43 4.68 3.00
C ILE A 251 9.49 5.44 2.23
N ILE A 252 9.98 6.52 2.80
CA ILE A 252 11.06 7.36 2.28
C ILE A 252 12.14 7.45 3.37
N ASP A 253 13.38 7.14 3.01
CA ASP A 253 14.54 7.20 3.92
C ASP A 253 14.35 6.47 5.26
N GLY A 254 13.58 5.38 5.26
CA GLY A 254 13.32 4.58 6.44
C GLY A 254 12.27 5.17 7.38
N GLU A 255 11.41 6.07 6.88
CA GLU A 255 10.26 6.60 7.60
C GLU A 255 8.99 6.47 6.75
N ILE A 256 7.86 6.22 7.40
CA ILE A 256 6.56 6.35 6.74
C ILE A 256 6.27 7.84 6.64
N VAL A 257 5.92 8.31 5.45
CA VAL A 257 5.43 9.66 5.17
C VAL A 257 3.99 9.59 4.66
N PRO A 258 3.09 10.50 5.07
CA PRO A 258 1.68 10.42 4.68
C PRO A 258 1.49 10.69 3.18
N PRO A 259 0.44 10.15 2.54
CA PRO A 259 0.06 10.62 1.22
C PRO A 259 -0.32 12.08 1.33
N CYS A 260 -0.07 12.83 0.28
CA CYS A 260 -0.37 14.26 0.27
C CYS A 260 -1.37 14.67 -0.81
N LEU A 261 -1.64 13.76 -1.74
CA LEU A 261 -2.77 13.84 -2.63
C LEU A 261 -3.45 12.48 -2.69
N LYS A 262 -4.76 12.51 -2.90
CA LYS A 262 -5.55 11.30 -3.13
C LYS A 262 -6.33 11.45 -4.44
N PRO A 263 -6.06 10.62 -5.47
CA PRO A 263 -6.86 10.63 -6.69
C PRO A 263 -8.33 10.29 -6.36
N ILE A 264 -9.26 11.12 -6.79
CA ILE A 264 -10.72 10.87 -6.70
C ILE A 264 -11.23 10.34 -8.02
N ARG A 265 -10.65 10.83 -9.12
CA ARG A 265 -10.95 10.41 -10.48
C ARG A 265 -9.66 10.49 -11.28
N ALA A 266 -9.35 9.45 -12.05
CA ALA A 266 -8.29 9.44 -13.03
C ALA A 266 -8.75 8.57 -14.19
N LYS A 267 -9.08 9.19 -15.32
CA LYS A 267 -9.55 8.49 -16.52
C LYS A 267 -8.82 9.02 -17.74
N ALA A 268 -8.37 8.12 -18.60
CA ALA A 268 -7.83 8.45 -19.91
C ALA A 268 -8.81 8.10 -21.03
N LEU A 269 -8.81 8.92 -22.07
CA LEU A 269 -9.48 8.67 -23.35
C LEU A 269 -8.50 8.94 -24.47
N CYS A 270 -8.59 8.22 -25.59
CA CYS A 270 -7.75 8.53 -26.75
C CYS A 270 -8.29 9.78 -27.44
N THR A 271 -7.39 10.56 -28.01
CA THR A 271 -7.77 11.67 -28.88
C THR A 271 -8.39 11.13 -30.17
N THR A 272 -9.37 11.86 -30.70
CA THR A 272 -10.03 11.52 -31.97
C THR A 272 -9.37 12.21 -33.17
N ASP A 273 -8.21 12.84 -32.98
CA ASP A 273 -7.49 13.62 -34.00
C ASP A 273 -6.52 12.76 -34.84
N GLY A 274 -6.46 11.45 -34.59
CA GLY A 274 -5.62 10.50 -35.31
C GLY A 274 -4.16 10.49 -34.87
N THR A 275 -3.79 11.24 -33.83
CA THR A 275 -2.41 11.26 -33.31
C THR A 275 -2.04 10.02 -32.50
N GLY A 276 -3.04 9.34 -31.93
CA GLY A 276 -2.83 8.24 -30.98
C GLY A 276 -2.52 8.72 -29.55
N ASP A 277 -2.69 10.01 -29.28
CA ASP A 277 -2.50 10.62 -27.96
C ASP A 277 -3.68 10.32 -27.03
N TYR A 278 -3.53 10.68 -25.75
CA TYR A 278 -4.57 10.56 -24.74
C TYR A 278 -4.98 11.93 -24.18
N THR A 279 -6.17 11.99 -23.61
CA THR A 279 -6.66 13.07 -22.77
C THR A 279 -7.02 12.52 -21.40
N LEU A 280 -6.61 13.23 -20.36
CA LEU A 280 -6.80 12.86 -18.97
C LEU A 280 -7.84 13.74 -18.30
N ASP A 281 -8.80 13.09 -17.64
CA ASP A 281 -9.71 13.68 -16.67
C ASP A 281 -9.28 13.24 -15.27
N VAL A 282 -8.63 14.16 -14.56
CA VAL A 282 -8.06 13.93 -13.23
C VAL A 282 -8.73 14.86 -12.23
N ALA A 283 -9.12 14.32 -11.09
CA ALA A 283 -9.47 15.08 -9.91
C ALA A 283 -8.82 14.45 -8.68
N PHE A 284 -8.34 15.28 -7.77
CA PHE A 284 -7.67 14.84 -6.55
C PHE A 284 -8.19 15.59 -5.33
N ARG A 285 -7.99 14.99 -4.15
CA ARG A 285 -8.13 15.64 -2.85
C ARG A 285 -6.74 16.04 -2.36
N ASN A 286 -6.59 17.29 -1.96
CA ASN A 286 -5.43 17.73 -1.21
C ASN A 286 -5.48 17.11 0.19
N VAL A 287 -4.50 16.27 0.51
CA VAL A 287 -4.33 15.71 1.86
C VAL A 287 -2.98 16.10 2.47
N SER A 288 -2.24 17.02 1.83
CA SER A 288 -1.16 17.75 2.50
C SER A 288 -1.79 18.66 3.55
N GLY A 289 -1.14 18.81 4.70
CA GLY A 289 -1.64 19.67 5.79
C GLY A 289 -1.74 21.15 5.42
N ASP A 290 -1.25 21.52 4.24
CA ASP A 290 -1.13 22.88 3.73
C ASP A 290 -2.13 23.19 2.62
N ALA A 291 -2.31 24.47 2.32
CA ALA A 291 -3.04 24.90 1.14
C ALA A 291 -2.16 24.81 -0.11
N VAL A 292 -2.67 24.19 -1.18
CA VAL A 292 -1.93 23.99 -2.43
C VAL A 292 -2.30 25.07 -3.44
N GLU A 293 -1.30 25.78 -3.96
CA GLU A 293 -1.48 26.81 -4.99
C GLU A 293 -0.88 26.41 -6.34
N HIS A 294 0.13 25.52 -6.33
CA HIS A 294 0.78 25.05 -7.54
C HIS A 294 0.80 23.52 -7.60
N LEU A 295 0.58 22.98 -8.80
CA LEU A 295 0.70 21.57 -9.12
C LEU A 295 1.59 21.43 -10.35
N PHE A 296 2.59 20.57 -10.27
CA PHE A 296 3.35 20.09 -11.42
C PHE A 296 3.07 18.61 -11.64
N LEU A 297 2.84 18.23 -12.90
CA LEU A 297 2.78 16.85 -13.33
C LEU A 297 4.15 16.49 -13.87
N VAL A 298 4.86 15.63 -13.16
CA VAL A 298 6.25 15.27 -13.43
C VAL A 298 6.29 13.81 -13.81
N ASP A 299 7.05 13.50 -14.86
CA ASP A 299 7.36 12.17 -15.37
C ASP A 299 6.15 11.23 -15.62
N PRO A 300 5.95 10.72 -16.85
CA PRO A 300 6.83 10.78 -18.01
C PRO A 300 6.58 12.02 -18.89
N PRO A 301 7.52 12.36 -19.79
CA PRO A 301 7.38 13.49 -20.70
C PRO A 301 6.17 13.34 -21.65
N GLY A 302 5.70 14.46 -22.18
CA GLY A 302 4.60 14.49 -23.16
C GLY A 302 3.24 14.88 -22.57
N MET A 303 3.18 15.24 -21.29
CA MET A 303 1.98 15.80 -20.66
C MET A 303 1.86 17.30 -20.95
N THR A 304 0.67 17.77 -21.36
CA THR A 304 0.44 19.19 -21.61
C THR A 304 -1.03 19.59 -21.35
N PRO A 305 -1.29 20.61 -20.50
CA PRO A 305 -0.32 21.29 -19.63
C PRO A 305 0.19 20.35 -18.54
N ASP A 306 1.45 20.55 -18.14
CA ASP A 306 2.13 19.87 -17.04
C ASP A 306 2.23 20.75 -15.77
N TYR A 307 1.76 21.99 -15.84
CA TYR A 307 1.73 22.93 -14.72
C TYR A 307 0.37 23.58 -14.56
N PHE A 308 -0.06 23.73 -13.30
CA PHE A 308 -1.31 24.37 -12.91
C PHE A 308 -1.08 25.35 -11.77
N HIS A 309 -1.51 26.60 -11.98
CA HIS A 309 -1.68 27.58 -10.92
C HIS A 309 -3.15 27.65 -10.51
N PHE A 310 -3.40 27.59 -9.20
CA PHE A 310 -4.74 27.70 -8.64
C PHE A 310 -4.94 29.08 -8.01
N SER A 311 -5.62 29.99 -8.72
CA SER A 311 -5.97 31.32 -8.21
C SER A 311 -6.77 31.34 -6.89
N ARG A 312 -7.33 30.19 -6.51
CA ARG A 312 -7.81 29.91 -5.16
C ARG A 312 -7.07 28.67 -4.67
N PRO A 313 -6.20 28.79 -3.66
CA PRO A 313 -5.50 27.65 -3.09
C PRO A 313 -6.49 26.56 -2.67
N ILE A 314 -6.09 25.31 -2.87
CA ILE A 314 -6.88 24.14 -2.47
C ILE A 314 -6.59 23.92 -0.99
N PRO A 315 -7.54 24.17 -0.08
CA PRO A 315 -7.29 23.98 1.35
C PRO A 315 -7.05 22.50 1.66
N PRO A 316 -6.49 22.16 2.84
CA PRO A 316 -6.44 20.79 3.32
C PRO A 316 -7.82 20.11 3.23
N ASN A 317 -7.85 18.87 2.76
CA ASN A 317 -9.04 18.09 2.40
C ASN A 317 -9.90 18.65 1.25
N GLY A 318 -9.50 19.76 0.62
CA GLY A 318 -10.14 20.34 -0.55
C GLY A 318 -10.02 19.43 -1.78
N VAL A 319 -10.98 19.53 -2.70
CA VAL A 319 -11.03 18.74 -3.94
C VAL A 319 -10.86 19.64 -5.16
N ARG A 320 -10.03 19.21 -6.12
CA ARG A 320 -9.83 19.93 -7.37
C ARG A 320 -9.78 18.98 -8.56
N GLY A 321 -10.56 19.30 -9.59
CA GLY A 321 -10.40 18.75 -10.93
C GLY A 321 -9.37 19.55 -11.72
N LEU A 322 -8.52 18.87 -12.48
CA LEU A 322 -7.60 19.50 -13.41
C LEU A 322 -8.33 19.82 -14.72
N PRO A 323 -7.94 20.90 -15.42
CA PRO A 323 -8.17 21.03 -16.85
C PRO A 323 -7.70 19.78 -17.60
N LEU A 324 -8.28 19.54 -18.78
CA LEU A 324 -7.94 18.38 -19.60
C LEU A 324 -6.44 18.37 -19.93
N VAL A 325 -5.75 17.29 -19.59
CA VAL A 325 -4.32 17.11 -19.88
C VAL A 325 -4.14 16.18 -21.06
N ARG A 326 -3.37 16.59 -22.06
CA ARG A 326 -3.01 15.72 -23.18
C ARG A 326 -1.75 14.92 -22.83
N ILE A 327 -1.69 13.64 -23.19
CA ILE A 327 -0.48 12.82 -23.12
C ILE A 327 -0.08 12.43 -24.54
N ALA A 328 1.10 12.84 -24.96
CA ALA A 328 1.65 12.49 -26.26
C ALA A 328 2.55 11.25 -26.20
N GLY A 329 2.40 10.35 -27.17
CA GLY A 329 3.34 9.23 -27.38
C GLY A 329 3.30 8.09 -26.34
N ALA A 330 2.31 8.07 -25.45
CA ALA A 330 2.13 6.97 -24.51
C ALA A 330 1.56 5.71 -25.19
N ALA A 331 1.94 4.52 -24.69
CA ALA A 331 1.37 3.26 -25.14
C ALA A 331 0.15 2.87 -24.27
N PRO A 332 -0.79 2.05 -24.79
CA PRO A 332 -1.87 1.49 -23.98
C PRO A 332 -1.33 0.71 -22.76
N GLY A 333 -2.09 0.72 -21.67
CA GLY A 333 -1.76 0.10 -20.39
C GLY A 333 -1.68 1.09 -19.22
N PRO A 334 -1.21 0.66 -18.04
CA PRO A 334 -1.06 1.52 -16.88
C PRO A 334 -0.04 2.65 -17.13
N PHE A 335 -0.46 3.88 -16.93
CA PHE A 335 0.37 5.08 -17.01
C PHE A 335 0.37 5.80 -15.68
N THR A 336 1.54 5.99 -15.09
CA THR A 336 1.70 6.64 -13.78
C THR A 336 2.52 7.89 -13.96
N PHE A 337 2.11 8.95 -13.27
CA PHE A 337 2.88 10.18 -13.21
C PHE A 337 2.88 10.75 -11.79
N GLN A 338 3.93 11.51 -11.49
CA GLN A 338 4.05 12.21 -10.22
C GLN A 338 3.33 13.55 -10.31
N ALA A 339 2.75 13.94 -9.18
CA ALA A 339 2.16 15.24 -8.96
C ALA A 339 2.84 15.85 -7.74
N THR A 340 3.62 16.91 -7.96
CA THR A 340 4.22 17.68 -6.87
C THR A 340 3.28 18.84 -6.53
N LEU A 341 2.97 18.99 -5.25
CA LEU A 341 2.09 20.03 -4.74
C LEU A 341 2.94 21.06 -4.00
N HIS A 342 2.73 22.34 -4.29
CA HIS A 342 3.46 23.43 -3.63
C HIS A 342 2.51 24.51 -3.12
N ASN A 343 2.94 25.18 -2.05
CA ASN A 343 2.29 26.37 -1.50
C ASN A 343 2.63 27.62 -2.34
N SER A 344 2.14 28.79 -1.93
CA SER A 344 2.36 30.07 -2.64
C SER A 344 3.83 30.48 -2.77
N ASP A 345 4.70 29.96 -1.91
CA ASP A 345 6.13 30.27 -1.88
C ASP A 345 6.96 29.24 -2.67
N PHE A 346 6.29 28.34 -3.41
CA PHE A 346 6.87 27.18 -4.09
C PHE A 346 7.58 26.17 -3.17
N GLU A 347 7.37 26.26 -1.85
CA GLU A 347 7.81 25.21 -0.95
C GLU A 347 7.01 23.95 -1.28
N GLU A 348 7.72 22.85 -1.49
CA GLU A 348 7.12 21.57 -1.75
C GLU A 348 6.32 21.16 -0.51
N CYS A 349 4.99 21.15 -0.65
CA CYS A 349 4.13 20.55 0.35
C CYS A 349 4.39 19.06 0.38
N CYS A 350 4.53 18.44 -0.81
CA CYS A 350 4.74 17.02 -0.97
C CYS A 350 4.81 16.56 -2.45
N ILE A 351 5.02 15.26 -2.62
CA ILE A 351 4.90 14.51 -3.88
C ILE A 351 3.89 13.38 -3.70
N GLY A 352 3.02 13.16 -4.68
CA GLY A 352 2.19 11.96 -4.75
C GLY A 352 2.06 11.46 -6.18
N GLU A 353 1.55 10.25 -6.38
CA GLU A 353 1.40 9.68 -7.72
C GLU A 353 -0.05 9.45 -8.12
N ILE A 354 -0.27 9.52 -9.43
CA ILE A 354 -1.55 9.25 -10.05
C ILE A 354 -1.33 8.21 -11.14
N THR A 355 -1.97 7.04 -11.00
CA THR A 355 -2.02 6.01 -12.04
C THR A 355 -3.35 6.03 -12.76
N VAL A 356 -3.30 5.92 -14.08
CA VAL A 356 -4.45 5.86 -14.98
C VAL A 356 -4.26 4.77 -16.01
N GLU A 357 -5.31 4.00 -16.30
CA GLU A 357 -5.27 2.99 -17.36
C GLU A 357 -5.49 3.66 -18.72
N LEU A 358 -4.53 3.51 -19.64
CA LEU A 358 -4.61 4.00 -21.01
C LEU A 358 -5.24 2.91 -21.91
N PRO A 359 -6.44 3.12 -22.47
CA PRO A 359 -7.08 2.12 -23.32
C PRO A 359 -6.39 2.03 -24.70
N PRO A 360 -6.47 0.90 -25.41
CA PRO A 360 -6.09 0.85 -26.82
C PRO A 360 -6.85 1.87 -27.69
N CYS A 361 -6.14 2.63 -28.53
CA CYS A 361 -6.76 3.66 -29.38
C CYS A 361 -7.39 3.14 -30.68
N ASP A 362 -7.31 1.83 -30.94
CA ASP A 362 -7.89 1.16 -32.11
C ASP A 362 -9.33 0.67 -31.88
N CYS A 363 -9.93 0.99 -30.72
CA CYS A 363 -11.28 0.57 -30.35
C CYS A 363 -12.26 1.75 -30.15
N ALA A 364 -13.57 1.46 -30.24
CA ALA A 364 -14.61 2.46 -29.98
C ALA A 364 -14.66 2.83 -28.50
N GLN A 365 -14.54 4.11 -28.17
CA GLN A 365 -14.56 4.60 -26.79
C GLN A 365 -15.95 5.09 -26.39
N VAL A 366 -16.50 4.50 -25.33
CA VAL A 366 -17.78 4.94 -24.76
C VAL A 366 -17.53 6.07 -23.76
N THR A 367 -17.93 7.28 -24.11
CA THR A 367 -17.72 8.50 -23.32
C THR A 367 -18.83 8.75 -22.28
N SER A 368 -19.84 7.88 -22.17
CA SER A 368 -20.98 8.13 -21.27
C SER A 368 -20.60 8.00 -19.80
N LEU A 369 -21.04 8.97 -19.00
CA LEU A 369 -21.07 8.97 -17.54
C LEU A 369 -22.07 7.92 -16.95
N LEU A 370 -22.43 6.89 -17.71
CA LEU A 370 -23.39 5.84 -17.34
C LEU A 370 -22.77 4.45 -17.54
N PRO A 371 -23.12 3.46 -16.70
CA PRO A 371 -22.44 2.16 -16.65
C PRO A 371 -22.53 1.39 -17.99
N PRO A 372 -21.50 0.61 -18.35
CA PRO A 372 -21.37 0.02 -19.68
C PRO A 372 -22.33 -1.16 -19.89
N SER A 373 -23.11 -1.10 -20.98
CA SER A 373 -23.74 -2.26 -21.60
C SER A 373 -23.03 -2.57 -22.92
N CYS A 374 -22.18 -3.58 -22.95
CA CYS A 374 -21.50 -4.00 -24.18
C CYS A 374 -22.49 -4.71 -25.13
N PHE A 375 -22.78 -4.10 -26.28
CA PHE A 375 -23.43 -4.80 -27.40
C PHE A 375 -22.35 -5.45 -28.27
N PHE A 376 -22.15 -6.75 -28.12
CA PHE A 376 -21.49 -7.54 -29.17
C PHE A 376 -22.39 -7.54 -30.41
N ARG A 377 -21.94 -6.91 -31.50
CA ARG A 377 -22.50 -7.18 -32.83
C ARG A 377 -22.23 -8.63 -33.17
N ARG A 378 -23.26 -9.50 -33.07
CA ARG A 378 -23.18 -10.84 -33.65
C ARG A 378 -22.92 -10.71 -35.16
N PRO A 379 -22.03 -11.54 -35.74
CA PRO A 379 -21.93 -11.68 -37.19
C PRO A 379 -23.29 -12.09 -37.75
N ARG A 380 -23.71 -11.45 -38.84
CA ARG A 380 -24.85 -11.92 -39.65
C ARG A 380 -24.50 -13.32 -40.15
N LEU A 381 -25.16 -14.34 -39.60
CA LEU A 381 -25.23 -15.65 -40.24
C LEU A 381 -25.97 -15.45 -41.57
N THR A 382 -25.26 -15.61 -42.68
CA THR A 382 -25.89 -15.83 -43.98
C THR A 382 -26.62 -17.17 -43.93
N ALA A 383 -27.91 -17.16 -44.26
CA ALA A 383 -28.71 -18.38 -44.37
C ALA A 383 -28.14 -19.30 -45.47
N PRO A 384 -28.11 -20.63 -45.25
CA PRO A 384 -27.84 -21.58 -46.33
C PRO A 384 -29.07 -21.74 -47.24
N PRO A 385 -28.88 -22.24 -48.49
CA PRO A 385 -29.91 -22.33 -49.52
C PRO A 385 -31.09 -23.23 -49.18
#